data_AF-A0A4V2PSI7-F1
#
_entry.id   AF-A0A4V2PSI7-F1
#
_cell.length_a   1.000
_cell.length_b   1.000
_cell.length_c   1.000
_cell.angle_alpha   90.00
_cell.angle_beta   90.00
_cell.angle_gamma   90.00
#
_symmetry.space_group_name_H-M   'P 1'
#
loop_
_entity.id
_entity.type
_entity.pdbx_description
1 polymer ?
#
loop_
_entity_poly.entity_id
_entity_poly.type
_entity_poly.pdbx_seq_one_letter_code
_entity_poly.pdbx_strand_id
1 'polypeptide(L)'
;MQFRYLSIATLLCIAMSFPLQAMPAIHNGLDALWHHQYKKAEQVFSQLAEQGDAHAMYWLGNTYQLEGGMKRLDAGRILLKAAKMGDPWAMDRLDPENAFSFCSFWPCNSKWRDKALEGWKKLSKQGNGKATFALLLHKENTYWYRFTKWLPGMGQEKLNEMAIKAYNQGYQGASIYLFNNINKPVNKKLETIINAAENKFKPSYKILASYYSNKNNNLANKYLGKSVKIGDLKILNVLFTCYSNGWIYTKDYNKAYYYGKILALYGKDMSPFFQNTGPKEYRLNSRIPVPKQRELIIKAQIYVKNHRPYHYYDEFSQPWGLFRY
;
A
#
# COMPACT_ATOMS: atom_id res chain seq x y z
N MET A 1 0.14 -66.91 4.58
CA MET A 1 1.01 -65.71 4.45
C MET A 1 0.41 -64.60 3.56
N GLN A 2 -0.92 -64.50 3.41
CA GLN A 2 -1.56 -63.50 2.51
C GLN A 2 -2.38 -62.41 3.25
N PHE A 3 -2.64 -62.54 4.55
CA PHE A 3 -3.48 -61.60 5.29
C PHE A 3 -2.74 -60.37 5.87
N ARG A 4 -1.40 -60.30 5.79
CA ARG A 4 -0.62 -59.14 6.31
C ARG A 4 -0.38 -58.03 5.27
N TYR A 5 -0.59 -58.29 3.98
CA TYR A 5 -0.39 -57.29 2.92
C TYR A 5 -1.62 -56.41 2.66
N LEU A 6 -2.83 -56.89 2.97
CA LEU A 6 -4.06 -56.11 2.79
C LEU A 6 -4.19 -54.91 3.75
N SER A 7 -3.55 -54.98 4.93
CA SER A 7 -3.64 -53.94 5.97
C SER A 7 -2.68 -52.77 5.73
N ILE A 8 -1.61 -52.96 4.96
CA ILE A 8 -0.64 -51.90 4.63
C ILE A 8 -1.11 -51.13 3.39
N ALA A 9 -1.71 -51.82 2.41
CA ALA A 9 -2.27 -51.18 1.21
C ALA A 9 -3.45 -50.24 1.53
N THR A 10 -4.28 -50.58 2.52
CA THR A 10 -5.39 -49.73 2.98
C THR A 10 -4.92 -48.51 3.79
N LEU A 11 -3.83 -48.62 4.55
CA LEU A 11 -3.21 -47.50 5.28
C LEU A 11 -2.46 -46.52 4.35
N LEU A 12 -1.90 -46.99 3.23
CA LEU A 12 -1.28 -46.13 2.21
C LEU A 12 -2.29 -45.36 1.35
N CYS A 13 -3.52 -45.88 1.18
CA CYS A 13 -4.56 -45.20 0.40
C CYS A 13 -5.24 -44.03 1.14
N ILE A 14 -5.17 -43.97 2.48
CA ILE A 14 -5.76 -42.88 3.27
C ILE A 14 -4.83 -41.63 3.30
N ALA A 15 -3.54 -41.78 2.96
CA ALA A 15 -2.60 -40.66 2.92
C ALA A 15 -2.63 -39.83 1.62
N MET A 16 -3.36 -40.27 0.58
CA MET A 16 -3.31 -39.66 -0.76
C MET A 16 -4.57 -38.87 -1.17
N SER A 17 -5.49 -38.58 -0.25
CA SER A 17 -6.74 -37.88 -0.56
C SER A 17 -6.96 -36.59 0.23
N PHE A 18 -5.90 -35.96 0.75
CA PHE A 18 -5.97 -34.53 1.02
C PHE A 18 -5.80 -33.79 -0.30
N PRO A 19 -6.80 -33.04 -0.80
CA PRO A 19 -6.55 -32.14 -1.92
C PRO A 19 -5.43 -31.20 -1.46
N LEU A 20 -4.28 -31.29 -2.11
CA LEU A 20 -3.12 -30.45 -1.84
C LEU A 20 -3.54 -29.01 -2.19
N GLN A 21 -4.17 -28.31 -1.24
CA GLN A 21 -4.52 -26.91 -1.43
C GLN A 21 -3.20 -26.18 -1.65
N ALA A 22 -3.06 -25.56 -2.83
CA ALA A 22 -1.90 -24.75 -3.14
C ALA A 22 -1.70 -23.74 -2.01
N MET A 23 -0.53 -23.76 -1.40
CA MET A 23 -0.22 -22.84 -0.30
C MET A 23 -0.38 -21.40 -0.79
N PRO A 24 -1.00 -20.52 0.00
CA PRO A 24 -1.14 -19.13 -0.39
C PRO A 24 0.25 -18.51 -0.45
N ALA A 25 0.52 -17.72 -1.48
CA ALA A 25 1.75 -16.95 -1.55
C ALA A 25 1.54 -15.58 -0.88
N ILE A 26 2.64 -14.93 -0.50
CA ILE A 26 2.58 -13.64 0.20
C ILE A 26 1.79 -12.57 -0.57
N HIS A 27 1.81 -12.62 -1.91
CA HIS A 27 1.04 -11.70 -2.75
C HIS A 27 -0.47 -11.85 -2.59
N ASN A 28 -0.99 -13.04 -2.24
CA ASN A 28 -2.40 -13.24 -1.94
C ASN A 28 -2.80 -12.49 -0.66
N GLY A 29 -1.92 -12.47 0.35
CA GLY A 29 -2.13 -11.71 1.58
C GLY A 29 -2.06 -10.20 1.33
N LEU A 30 -1.09 -9.75 0.53
CA LEU A 30 -0.97 -8.34 0.14
C LEU A 30 -2.18 -7.85 -0.67
N ASP A 31 -2.68 -8.64 -1.63
CA ASP A 31 -3.88 -8.30 -2.38
C ASP A 31 -5.11 -8.17 -1.47
N ALA A 32 -5.28 -9.11 -0.53
CA ALA A 32 -6.33 -9.02 0.49
C ALA A 32 -6.19 -7.75 1.34
N LEU A 33 -4.95 -7.44 1.78
CA LEU A 33 -4.66 -6.25 2.58
C LEU A 33 -4.96 -4.96 1.80
N TRP A 34 -4.52 -4.87 0.55
CA TRP A 34 -4.79 -3.73 -0.34
C TRP A 34 -6.28 -3.51 -0.58
N HIS A 35 -7.08 -4.57 -0.46
CA HIS A 35 -8.53 -4.56 -0.61
C HIS A 35 -9.31 -4.51 0.72
N HIS A 36 -8.64 -4.17 1.83
CA HIS A 36 -9.21 -4.06 3.18
C HIS A 36 -9.87 -5.37 3.68
N GLN A 37 -9.47 -6.51 3.12
CA GLN A 37 -9.92 -7.84 3.54
C GLN A 37 -9.02 -8.34 4.67
N TYR A 38 -9.00 -7.62 5.80
CA TYR A 38 -8.01 -7.84 6.86
C TYR A 38 -8.04 -9.26 7.42
N LYS A 39 -9.22 -9.85 7.66
CA LYS A 39 -9.36 -11.25 8.10
C LYS A 39 -8.71 -12.25 7.13
N LYS A 40 -8.84 -12.00 5.83
CA LYS A 40 -8.22 -12.86 4.80
C LYS A 40 -6.71 -12.64 4.73
N ALA A 41 -6.26 -11.40 4.85
CA ALA A 41 -4.84 -11.07 4.92
C ALA A 41 -4.18 -11.72 6.15
N GLU A 42 -4.82 -11.62 7.31
CA GLU A 42 -4.44 -12.27 8.56
C GLU A 42 -4.31 -13.78 8.38
N GLN A 43 -5.33 -14.44 7.81
CA GLN A 43 -5.28 -15.89 7.57
C GLN A 43 -4.07 -16.29 6.71
N VAL A 44 -3.84 -15.60 5.59
CA VAL A 44 -2.72 -15.89 4.69
C VAL A 44 -1.37 -15.65 5.39
N PHE A 45 -1.21 -14.51 6.04
CA PHE A 45 0.06 -14.18 6.69
C PHE A 45 0.34 -15.07 7.89
N SER A 46 -0.66 -15.44 8.69
CA SER A 46 -0.52 -16.41 9.78
C SER A 46 -0.05 -17.77 9.27
N GLN A 47 -0.68 -18.31 8.21
CA GLN A 47 -0.30 -19.60 7.63
C GLN A 47 1.16 -19.61 7.13
N LEU A 48 1.58 -18.55 6.44
CA LEU A 48 2.97 -18.42 5.97
C LEU A 48 3.96 -18.22 7.14
N ALA A 49 3.57 -17.44 8.14
CA ALA A 49 4.37 -17.17 9.32
C ALA A 49 4.58 -18.42 10.19
N GLU A 50 3.59 -19.31 10.28
CA GLU A 50 3.69 -20.63 10.93
C GLU A 50 4.72 -21.54 10.26
N GLN A 51 4.94 -21.36 8.95
CA GLN A 51 5.97 -22.07 8.18
C GLN A 51 7.36 -21.43 8.28
N GLY A 52 7.50 -20.37 9.07
CA GLY A 52 8.78 -19.69 9.29
C GLY A 52 9.04 -18.51 8.35
N ASP A 53 8.06 -18.07 7.54
CA ASP A 53 8.23 -16.85 6.73
C ASP A 53 8.22 -15.60 7.63
N ALA A 54 9.41 -15.07 7.89
CA ALA A 54 9.62 -13.87 8.69
C ALA A 54 8.95 -12.62 8.07
N HIS A 55 8.89 -12.55 6.74
CA HIS A 55 8.29 -11.42 6.04
C HIS A 55 6.76 -11.48 6.06
N ALA A 56 6.18 -12.67 6.00
CA ALA A 56 4.76 -12.85 6.27
C ALA A 56 4.41 -12.47 7.71
N MET A 57 5.25 -12.83 8.69
CA MET A 57 5.07 -12.40 10.09
C MET A 57 5.13 -10.86 10.22
N TYR A 58 6.00 -10.18 9.47
CA TYR A 58 6.02 -8.73 9.40
C TYR A 58 4.68 -8.17 8.89
N TRP A 59 4.16 -8.71 7.80
CA TRP A 59 2.88 -8.28 7.22
C TRP A 59 1.67 -8.61 8.10
N LEU A 60 1.73 -9.70 8.87
CA LEU A 60 0.76 -10.01 9.91
C LEU A 60 0.73 -8.89 10.94
N GLY A 61 1.88 -8.48 11.48
CA GLY A 61 1.98 -7.37 12.42
C GLY A 61 1.44 -6.04 11.87
N ASN A 62 1.62 -5.77 10.57
CA ASN A 62 1.03 -4.59 9.91
C ASN A 62 -0.49 -4.72 9.73
N THR A 63 -1.01 -5.93 9.47
CA THR A 63 -2.45 -6.21 9.37
C THR A 63 -3.14 -5.95 10.71
N TYR A 64 -2.57 -6.43 11.81
CA TYR A 64 -3.07 -6.16 13.17
C TYR A 64 -3.08 -4.66 13.53
N GLN A 65 -2.09 -3.88 13.08
CA GLN A 65 -2.08 -2.42 13.27
C GLN A 65 -3.24 -1.74 12.54
N LEU A 66 -3.50 -2.16 11.29
CA LEU A 66 -4.52 -1.61 10.41
C LEU A 66 -5.94 -1.95 10.87
N GLU A 67 -6.18 -3.16 11.39
CA GLU A 67 -7.47 -3.52 11.98
C GLU A 67 -7.82 -2.69 13.23
N GLY A 68 -6.81 -2.23 13.97
CA GLY A 68 -7.00 -1.38 15.15
C GLY A 68 -7.55 -2.13 16.37
N GLY A 69 -8.13 -1.40 17.32
CA GLY A 69 -8.66 -1.98 18.57
C GLY A 69 -7.60 -2.71 19.41
N MET A 70 -8.02 -3.75 20.15
CA MET A 70 -7.12 -4.55 21.01
C MET A 70 -6.03 -5.27 20.21
N LYS A 71 -6.32 -5.66 18.97
CA LYS A 71 -5.40 -6.29 18.01
C LYS A 71 -4.11 -5.48 17.81
N ARG A 72 -4.18 -4.15 17.95
CA ARG A 72 -3.01 -3.27 17.86
C ARG A 72 -1.96 -3.55 18.94
N LEU A 73 -2.37 -4.01 20.13
CA LEU A 73 -1.46 -4.33 21.22
C LEU A 73 -0.62 -5.58 20.91
N ASP A 74 -1.19 -6.54 20.17
CA ASP A 74 -0.49 -7.75 19.75
C ASP A 74 0.51 -7.50 18.60
N ALA A 75 0.29 -6.44 17.80
CA ALA A 75 1.13 -6.13 16.67
C ALA A 75 2.62 -5.96 17.03
N GLY A 76 2.92 -5.35 18.17
CA GLY A 76 4.31 -5.16 18.61
C GLY A 76 5.02 -6.46 18.95
N ARG A 77 4.31 -7.40 19.58
CA ARG A 77 4.81 -8.76 19.85
C ARG A 77 5.08 -9.51 18.55
N ILE A 78 4.18 -9.38 17.58
CA ILE A 78 4.30 -10.02 16.26
C ILE A 78 5.47 -9.44 15.47
N LEU A 79 5.62 -8.11 15.44
CA LEU A 79 6.77 -7.45 14.81
C LEU A 79 8.09 -7.85 15.48
N LEU A 80 8.13 -7.94 16.81
CA LEU A 80 9.31 -8.42 17.53
C LEU A 80 9.66 -9.86 17.15
N LYS A 81 8.65 -10.73 16.97
CA LYS A 81 8.86 -12.10 16.50
C LYS A 81 9.42 -12.11 15.07
N ALA A 82 8.84 -11.33 14.15
CA ALA A 82 9.35 -11.17 12.78
C ALA A 82 10.81 -10.69 12.74
N ALA A 83 11.14 -9.68 13.56
CA ALA A 83 12.50 -9.16 13.69
C ALA A 83 13.48 -10.23 14.22
N LYS A 84 13.06 -11.02 15.23
CA LYS A 84 13.86 -12.15 15.73
C LYS A 84 14.04 -13.27 14.69
N MET A 85 13.08 -13.46 13.79
CA MET A 85 13.17 -14.40 12.67
C MET A 85 14.04 -13.88 11.51
N GLY A 86 14.49 -12.62 11.56
CA GLY A 86 15.42 -12.08 10.56
C GLY A 86 14.79 -11.14 9.54
N ASP A 87 13.52 -10.73 9.68
CA ASP A 87 12.91 -9.78 8.74
C ASP A 87 13.45 -8.35 8.95
N PRO A 88 14.17 -7.76 7.96
CA PRO A 88 14.80 -6.46 8.16
C PRO A 88 13.80 -5.30 8.20
N TRP A 89 12.61 -5.45 7.61
CA TRP A 89 11.58 -4.41 7.69
C TRP A 89 10.91 -4.39 9.07
N ALA A 90 10.72 -5.54 9.71
CA ALA A 90 10.29 -5.63 11.10
C ALA A 90 11.33 -5.07 12.07
N MET A 91 12.62 -5.34 11.83
CA MET A 91 13.71 -4.72 12.59
C MET A 91 13.66 -3.20 12.46
N ASP A 92 13.54 -2.68 11.24
CA ASP A 92 13.43 -1.25 10.97
C ASP A 92 12.22 -0.62 11.68
N ARG A 93 11.06 -1.30 11.73
CA ARG A 93 9.89 -0.82 12.52
C ARG A 93 10.17 -0.70 14.01
N LEU A 94 11.16 -1.41 14.54
CA LEU A 94 11.57 -1.41 15.94
C LEU A 94 12.81 -0.55 16.20
N ASP A 95 13.29 0.18 15.18
CA ASP A 95 14.30 1.24 15.32
C ASP A 95 13.63 2.53 15.83
N PRO A 96 14.04 3.10 16.97
CA PRO A 96 13.53 4.38 17.45
C PRO A 96 13.82 5.55 16.49
N GLU A 97 14.84 5.45 15.63
CA GLU A 97 15.19 6.51 14.67
C GLU A 97 14.43 6.40 13.33
N ASN A 98 13.61 5.37 13.15
CA ASN A 98 12.79 5.24 11.95
C ASN A 98 11.62 6.23 11.95
N ALA A 99 11.39 6.93 10.85
CA ALA A 99 10.23 7.81 10.67
C ALA A 99 8.87 7.07 10.75
N PHE A 100 8.86 5.76 10.51
CA PHE A 100 7.71 4.85 10.55
C PHE A 100 7.76 3.87 11.72
N SER A 101 8.57 4.21 12.71
CA SER A 101 8.80 3.45 13.92
C SER A 101 7.49 3.15 14.66
N PHE A 102 7.37 1.93 15.18
CA PHE A 102 6.27 1.52 16.06
C PHE A 102 6.56 1.83 17.53
N CYS A 103 7.65 2.53 17.83
CA CYS A 103 8.14 2.72 19.20
C CYS A 103 7.25 3.61 20.07
N SER A 104 6.33 4.40 19.48
CA SER A 104 5.30 5.12 20.24
C SER A 104 4.29 4.18 20.92
N PHE A 105 4.18 2.93 20.47
CA PHE A 105 3.22 1.94 20.99
C PHE A 105 3.87 0.68 21.54
N TRP A 106 5.18 0.49 21.32
CA TRP A 106 5.89 -0.73 21.70
C TRP A 106 7.34 -0.42 22.11
N PRO A 107 7.90 -1.09 23.15
CA PRO A 107 9.29 -0.89 23.53
C PRO A 107 10.26 -1.32 22.43
N CYS A 108 11.17 -0.41 22.08
CA CYS A 108 12.12 -0.57 20.99
C CYS A 108 13.57 -0.51 21.44
N ASN A 109 14.47 -0.83 20.52
CA ASN A 109 15.91 -0.81 20.78
C ASN A 109 16.69 -0.46 19.51
N SER A 110 17.64 0.48 19.61
CA SER A 110 18.47 0.94 18.48
C SER A 110 19.29 -0.16 17.81
N LYS A 111 19.56 -1.29 18.49
CA LYS A 111 20.25 -2.46 17.92
C LYS A 111 19.58 -3.00 16.66
N TRP A 112 18.28 -2.78 16.50
CA TRP A 112 17.55 -3.27 15.34
C TRP A 112 17.96 -2.57 14.05
N ARG A 113 18.44 -1.33 14.13
CA ARG A 113 18.90 -0.56 12.99
C ARG A 113 20.02 -1.26 12.24
N ASP A 114 21.10 -1.63 12.93
CA ASP A 114 22.27 -2.25 12.30
C ASP A 114 21.91 -3.60 11.70
N LYS A 115 21.05 -4.37 12.38
CA LYS A 115 20.54 -5.65 11.86
C LYS A 115 19.66 -5.49 10.63
N ALA A 116 18.80 -4.47 10.59
CA ALA A 116 17.99 -4.15 9.42
C ALA A 116 18.90 -3.82 8.21
N LEU A 117 19.93 -3.00 8.43
CA LEU A 117 20.93 -2.67 7.41
C LEU A 117 21.67 -3.89 6.89
N GLU A 118 22.09 -4.80 7.75
CA GLU A 118 22.71 -6.06 7.34
C GLU A 118 21.78 -6.93 6.49
N GLY A 119 20.52 -7.08 6.94
CA GLY A 119 19.50 -7.84 6.22
C GLY A 119 19.22 -7.25 4.83
N TRP A 120 19.02 -5.94 4.73
CA TRP A 120 18.81 -5.30 3.42
C TRP A 120 20.05 -5.35 2.53
N LYS A 121 21.27 -5.25 3.07
CA LYS A 121 22.50 -5.44 2.29
C LYS A 121 22.56 -6.84 1.68
N LYS A 122 22.19 -7.88 2.43
CA LYS A 122 22.11 -9.26 1.93
C LYS A 122 21.06 -9.39 0.83
N LEU A 123 19.84 -8.93 1.07
CA LEU A 123 18.74 -8.99 0.10
C LEU A 123 19.03 -8.17 -1.17
N SER A 124 19.64 -6.99 -1.04
CA SER A 124 20.05 -6.14 -2.16
C SER A 124 21.08 -6.84 -3.07
N LYS A 125 22.04 -7.57 -2.48
CA LYS A 125 23.02 -8.40 -3.22
C LYS A 125 22.32 -9.53 -3.99
N GLN A 126 21.23 -10.06 -3.46
CA GLN A 126 20.40 -11.09 -4.10
C GLN A 126 19.41 -10.54 -5.13
N GLY A 127 19.47 -9.24 -5.45
CA GLY A 127 18.59 -8.66 -6.47
C GLY A 127 17.26 -8.12 -5.93
N ASN A 128 17.06 -8.02 -4.62
CA ASN A 128 15.83 -7.46 -4.07
C ASN A 128 15.80 -5.92 -4.19
N GLY A 129 15.00 -5.40 -5.12
CA GLY A 129 14.89 -3.96 -5.38
C GLY A 129 14.35 -3.15 -4.20
N LYS A 130 13.43 -3.70 -3.41
CA LYS A 130 12.90 -3.03 -2.20
C LYS A 130 13.99 -2.88 -1.14
N ALA A 131 14.83 -3.89 -0.95
CA ALA A 131 15.96 -3.79 -0.02
C ALA A 131 16.99 -2.74 -0.48
N THR A 132 17.29 -2.68 -1.77
CA THR A 132 18.13 -1.60 -2.33
C THR A 132 17.51 -0.23 -2.10
N PHE A 133 16.20 -0.10 -2.25
CA PHE A 133 15.49 1.15 -1.99
C PHE A 133 15.45 1.51 -0.50
N ALA A 134 15.33 0.53 0.40
CA ALA A 134 15.43 0.76 1.84
C ALA A 134 16.81 1.31 2.23
N LEU A 135 17.89 0.75 1.66
CA LEU A 135 19.24 1.28 1.83
C LEU A 135 19.40 2.71 1.30
N LEU A 136 18.71 3.05 0.22
CA LEU A 136 18.68 4.42 -0.30
C LEU A 136 18.04 5.37 0.71
N LEU A 137 16.85 5.04 1.22
CA LEU A 137 16.13 5.88 2.18
C LEU A 137 16.91 6.06 3.49
N HIS A 138 17.53 4.99 3.99
CA HIS A 138 18.37 5.07 5.19
C HIS A 138 19.56 6.02 4.99
N LYS A 139 20.24 5.88 3.85
CA LYS A 139 21.38 6.72 3.47
C LYS A 139 20.98 8.18 3.30
N GLU A 140 19.85 8.48 2.67
CA GLU A 140 19.29 9.83 2.53
C GLU A 140 19.02 10.50 3.89
N ASN A 141 18.68 9.71 4.91
CA ASN A 141 18.42 10.22 6.25
C ASN A 141 19.67 10.56 7.06
N THR A 142 20.86 10.19 6.60
CA THR A 142 22.10 10.53 7.31
C THR A 142 22.48 12.00 7.11
N TYR A 143 23.03 12.62 8.17
CA TYR A 143 23.52 14.00 8.13
C TYR A 143 24.49 14.24 6.97
N TRP A 144 25.45 13.33 6.78
CA TRP A 144 26.46 13.45 5.73
C TRP A 144 25.87 13.52 4.32
N TYR A 145 24.86 12.70 4.01
CA TYR A 145 24.23 12.74 2.69
C TYR A 145 23.38 13.99 2.48
N ARG A 146 22.75 14.51 3.54
CA ARG A 146 22.05 15.81 3.49
C ARG A 146 23.02 16.96 3.26
N PHE A 147 24.19 16.92 3.90
CA PHE A 147 25.25 17.91 3.76
C PHE A 147 25.99 17.83 2.41
N THR A 148 26.08 16.66 1.79
CA THR A 148 26.76 16.47 0.50
C THR A 148 25.81 16.45 -0.70
N LYS A 149 24.53 16.81 -0.50
CA LYS A 149 23.46 16.69 -1.51
C LYS A 149 23.76 17.42 -2.81
N TRP A 150 24.38 18.58 -2.73
CA TRP A 150 24.70 19.46 -3.86
C TRP A 150 26.04 19.17 -4.54
N LEU A 151 26.85 18.26 -3.99
CA LEU A 151 28.15 17.93 -4.56
C LEU A 151 27.98 16.92 -5.72
N PRO A 152 28.50 17.22 -6.93
CA PRO A 152 28.50 16.29 -8.06
C PRO A 152 29.16 14.95 -7.70
N GLY A 153 28.63 13.84 -8.21
CA GLY A 153 29.06 12.47 -7.91
C GLY A 153 28.72 11.98 -6.50
N MET A 154 28.13 12.83 -5.66
CA MET A 154 27.78 12.49 -4.27
C MET A 154 26.28 12.55 -4.05
N GLY A 155 25.80 13.39 -3.11
CA GLY A 155 24.60 13.11 -2.35
C GLY A 155 23.38 12.71 -3.19
N GLN A 156 22.89 13.56 -4.10
CA GLN A 156 21.70 13.22 -4.90
C GLN A 156 21.98 12.23 -6.05
N GLU A 157 23.12 12.35 -6.73
CA GLU A 157 23.47 11.49 -7.86
C GLU A 157 23.63 10.02 -7.42
N LYS A 158 24.30 9.79 -6.30
CA LYS A 158 24.48 8.45 -5.73
C LYS A 158 23.16 7.84 -5.25
N LEU A 159 22.23 8.65 -4.73
CA LEU A 159 20.88 8.18 -4.41
C LEU A 159 20.10 7.84 -5.69
N ASN A 160 20.23 8.63 -6.75
CA ASN A 160 19.60 8.35 -8.04
C ASN A 160 20.12 7.03 -8.65
N GLU A 161 21.41 6.75 -8.57
CA GLU A 161 22.00 5.46 -8.97
C GLU A 161 21.39 4.29 -8.20
N MET A 162 21.26 4.42 -6.88
CA MET A 162 20.61 3.40 -6.05
C MET A 162 19.14 3.21 -6.41
N ALA A 163 18.42 4.28 -6.76
CA ALA A 163 17.03 4.20 -7.20
C ALA A 163 16.90 3.51 -8.57
N ILE A 164 17.80 3.81 -9.52
CA ILE A 164 17.87 3.12 -10.81
C ILE A 164 18.15 1.64 -10.59
N LYS A 165 19.10 1.31 -9.72
CA LYS A 165 19.40 -0.08 -9.35
C LYS A 165 18.17 -0.79 -8.75
N ALA A 166 17.47 -0.15 -7.81
CA ALA A 166 16.26 -0.70 -7.20
C ALA A 166 15.14 -0.95 -8.23
N TYR A 167 14.96 -0.02 -9.16
CA TYR A 167 14.01 -0.14 -10.26
C TYR A 167 14.34 -1.31 -11.18
N ASN A 168 15.61 -1.43 -11.60
CA ASN A 168 16.08 -2.54 -12.44
C ASN A 168 16.02 -3.91 -11.73
N GLN A 169 16.08 -3.91 -10.40
CA GLN A 169 15.84 -5.06 -9.54
C GLN A 169 14.35 -5.36 -9.31
N GLY A 170 13.45 -4.74 -10.07
CA GLY A 170 12.03 -5.05 -10.11
C GLY A 170 11.15 -4.22 -9.16
N TYR A 171 11.71 -3.33 -8.33
CA TYR A 171 10.89 -2.47 -7.47
C TYR A 171 10.36 -1.26 -8.24
N GLN A 172 9.14 -1.40 -8.77
CA GLN A 172 8.46 -0.36 -9.55
C GLN A 172 8.22 0.93 -8.75
N GLY A 173 8.13 0.87 -7.42
CA GLY A 173 7.96 2.07 -6.58
C GLY A 173 9.14 3.05 -6.64
N ALA A 174 10.34 2.57 -6.99
CA ALA A 174 11.49 3.44 -7.23
C ALA A 174 11.25 4.43 -8.39
N SER A 175 10.35 4.12 -9.33
CA SER A 175 9.96 5.05 -10.40
C SER A 175 9.44 6.38 -9.86
N ILE A 176 8.71 6.37 -8.73
CA ILE A 176 8.16 7.57 -8.08
C ILE A 176 9.29 8.47 -7.58
N TYR A 177 10.29 7.87 -6.93
CA TYR A 177 11.48 8.59 -6.48
C TYR A 177 12.23 9.18 -7.67
N LEU A 178 12.45 8.36 -8.72
CA LEU A 178 13.16 8.79 -9.92
C LEU A 178 12.46 9.98 -10.59
N PHE A 179 11.14 9.92 -10.72
CA PHE A 179 10.34 11.00 -11.30
C PHE A 179 10.54 12.35 -10.63
N ASN A 180 10.66 12.35 -9.30
CA ASN A 180 10.84 13.58 -8.52
C ASN A 180 12.30 14.05 -8.47
N ASN A 181 13.27 13.13 -8.48
CA ASN A 181 14.64 13.45 -8.05
C ASN A 181 15.71 13.37 -9.16
N ILE A 182 15.48 12.67 -10.27
CA ILE A 182 16.53 12.60 -11.31
C ILE A 182 16.68 13.95 -12.02
N ASN A 183 17.90 14.38 -12.26
CA ASN A 183 18.19 15.54 -13.10
C ASN A 183 18.19 15.13 -14.58
N LYS A 184 17.02 14.76 -15.09
CA LYS A 184 16.80 14.43 -16.51
C LYS A 184 15.66 15.28 -17.09
N PRO A 185 15.64 15.46 -18.42
CA PRO A 185 14.50 16.07 -19.10
C PRO A 185 13.18 15.40 -18.72
N VAL A 186 12.11 16.19 -18.64
CA VAL A 186 10.79 15.75 -18.12
C VAL A 186 10.24 14.52 -18.85
N ASN A 187 10.47 14.42 -20.17
CA ASN A 187 10.07 13.26 -20.96
C ASN A 187 10.71 11.95 -20.46
N LYS A 188 11.99 11.95 -20.11
CA LYS A 188 12.69 10.77 -19.56
C LYS A 188 12.22 10.41 -18.15
N LYS A 189 11.88 11.41 -17.32
CA LYS A 189 11.25 11.16 -16.02
C LYS A 189 9.89 10.49 -16.18
N LEU A 190 9.07 10.99 -17.11
CA LEU A 190 7.75 10.45 -17.40
C LEU A 190 7.78 9.04 -17.96
N GLU A 191 8.71 8.74 -18.86
CA GLU A 191 8.91 7.41 -19.43
C GLU A 191 9.03 6.35 -18.32
N THR A 192 9.77 6.66 -17.25
CA THR A 192 9.96 5.75 -16.11
C THR A 192 8.63 5.44 -15.39
N ILE A 193 7.78 6.45 -15.14
CA ILE A 193 6.48 6.26 -14.48
C ILE A 193 5.47 5.57 -15.41
N ILE A 194 5.48 5.89 -16.70
CA ILE A 194 4.63 5.27 -17.71
C ILE A 194 4.96 3.78 -17.81
N ASN A 195 6.24 3.42 -17.91
CA ASN A 195 6.69 2.03 -17.92
C ASN A 195 6.27 1.29 -16.64
N ALA A 196 6.36 1.93 -15.48
CA ALA A 196 5.85 1.34 -14.23
C ALA A 196 4.32 1.12 -14.29
N ALA A 197 3.56 2.08 -14.84
CA ALA A 197 2.11 1.95 -15.01
C ALA A 197 1.72 0.81 -15.96
N GLU A 198 2.50 0.60 -17.01
CA GLU A 198 2.37 -0.52 -17.97
C GLU A 198 2.69 -1.86 -17.32
N ASN A 199 3.71 -1.89 -16.45
CA ASN A 199 4.02 -3.02 -15.56
C ASN A 199 3.01 -3.19 -14.40
N LYS A 200 1.79 -2.67 -14.55
CA LYS A 200 0.68 -2.79 -13.60
C LYS A 200 0.98 -2.23 -12.20
N PHE A 201 1.97 -1.33 -12.06
CA PHE A 201 2.19 -0.59 -10.83
C PHE A 201 1.09 0.46 -10.66
N LYS A 202 -0.02 0.05 -10.04
CA LYS A 202 -1.25 0.84 -9.82
C LYS A 202 -0.99 2.25 -9.25
N PRO A 203 -0.06 2.47 -8.28
CA PRO A 203 0.24 3.80 -7.77
C PRO A 203 0.69 4.82 -8.82
N SER A 204 1.21 4.38 -9.98
CA SER A 204 1.55 5.29 -11.08
C SER A 204 0.34 6.01 -11.66
N TYR A 205 -0.86 5.41 -11.63
CA TYR A 205 -2.04 5.98 -12.28
C TYR A 205 -2.41 7.34 -11.68
N LYS A 206 -2.44 7.47 -10.36
CA LYS A 206 -2.71 8.77 -9.71
C LYS A 206 -1.62 9.81 -9.97
N ILE A 207 -0.36 9.39 -10.06
CA ILE A 207 0.78 10.29 -10.32
C ILE A 207 0.66 10.85 -11.73
N LEU A 208 0.41 9.99 -12.71
CA LEU A 208 0.21 10.39 -14.10
C LEU A 208 -1.06 11.24 -14.28
N ALA A 209 -2.15 10.89 -13.62
CA ALA A 209 -3.37 11.70 -13.62
C ALA A 209 -3.11 13.12 -13.10
N SER A 210 -2.41 13.23 -11.96
CA SER A 210 -2.03 14.52 -11.38
C SER A 210 -1.10 15.31 -12.31
N TYR A 211 -0.09 14.66 -12.88
CA TYR A 211 0.86 15.31 -13.78
C TYR A 211 0.18 15.89 -15.03
N TYR A 212 -0.74 15.15 -15.64
CA TYR A 212 -1.42 15.57 -16.86
C TYR A 212 -2.60 16.53 -16.62
N SER A 213 -3.09 16.68 -15.39
CA SER A 213 -4.29 17.46 -15.06
C SER A 213 -4.34 18.87 -15.68
N ASN A 214 -3.21 19.58 -15.69
CA ASN A 214 -3.09 20.94 -16.25
C ASN A 214 -2.32 20.98 -17.59
N LYS A 215 -2.09 19.82 -18.22
CA LYS A 215 -1.24 19.70 -19.42
C LYS A 215 -1.93 19.00 -20.59
N ASN A 216 -2.70 17.95 -20.30
CA ASN A 216 -3.39 17.15 -21.30
C ASN A 216 -4.61 16.47 -20.67
N ASN A 217 -5.79 17.05 -20.88
CA ASN A 217 -7.04 16.57 -20.30
C ASN A 217 -7.35 15.12 -20.70
N ASN A 218 -7.03 14.71 -21.93
CA ASN A 218 -7.29 13.35 -22.41
C ASN A 218 -6.44 12.32 -21.65
N LEU A 219 -5.14 12.58 -21.49
CA LEU A 219 -4.25 11.70 -20.72
C LEU A 219 -4.56 11.73 -19.22
N ALA A 220 -4.89 12.90 -18.67
CA ALA A 220 -5.32 13.02 -17.28
C ALA A 220 -6.55 12.14 -17.01
N ASN A 221 -7.57 12.25 -17.85
CA ASN A 221 -8.81 11.47 -17.75
C ASN A 221 -8.56 9.97 -17.98
N LYS A 222 -7.63 9.59 -18.87
CA LYS A 222 -7.22 8.19 -19.07
C LYS A 222 -6.69 7.57 -17.78
N TYR A 223 -5.72 8.20 -17.12
CA TYR A 223 -5.12 7.67 -15.89
C TYR A 223 -6.02 7.81 -14.66
N LEU A 224 -6.81 8.88 -14.61
CA LEU A 224 -7.86 9.02 -13.60
C LEU A 224 -8.88 7.89 -13.71
N GLY A 225 -9.36 7.60 -14.92
CA GLY A 225 -10.28 6.49 -15.19
C GLY A 225 -9.69 5.14 -14.79
N LYS A 226 -8.40 4.90 -15.05
CA LYS A 226 -7.70 3.70 -14.54
C LYS A 226 -7.71 3.64 -13.00
N SER A 227 -7.44 4.76 -12.32
CA SER A 227 -7.41 4.84 -10.86
C SER A 227 -8.79 4.61 -10.24
N VAL A 228 -9.84 5.21 -10.82
CA VAL A 228 -11.23 4.98 -10.43
C VAL A 228 -11.62 3.53 -10.71
N LYS A 229 -11.22 2.94 -11.84
CA LYS A 229 -11.55 1.53 -12.14
C LYS A 229 -10.93 0.55 -11.15
N ILE A 230 -9.77 0.83 -10.58
CA ILE A 230 -9.19 -0.05 -9.55
C ILE A 230 -9.76 0.19 -8.15
N GLY A 231 -10.60 1.22 -7.95
CA GLY A 231 -11.14 1.58 -6.65
C GLY A 231 -10.16 2.32 -5.74
N ASP A 232 -9.19 3.07 -6.30
CA ASP A 232 -8.18 3.81 -5.51
C ASP A 232 -8.86 4.82 -4.57
N LEU A 233 -8.83 4.52 -3.26
CA LEU A 233 -9.48 5.33 -2.24
C LEU A 233 -8.94 6.75 -2.16
N LYS A 234 -7.65 6.96 -2.43
CA LYS A 234 -7.06 8.31 -2.41
C LYS A 234 -7.63 9.14 -3.55
N ILE A 235 -7.75 8.56 -4.75
CA ILE A 235 -8.35 9.26 -5.91
C ILE A 235 -9.84 9.51 -5.70
N LEU A 236 -10.60 8.53 -5.20
CA LEU A 236 -12.02 8.72 -4.91
C LEU A 236 -12.23 9.86 -3.89
N ASN A 237 -11.38 9.96 -2.87
CA ASN A 237 -11.39 11.05 -1.91
C ASN A 237 -11.01 12.40 -2.54
N VAL A 238 -9.99 12.45 -3.40
CA VAL A 238 -9.63 13.66 -4.15
C VAL A 238 -10.78 14.13 -5.04
N LEU A 239 -11.45 13.21 -5.75
CA LEU A 239 -12.60 13.53 -6.60
C LEU A 239 -13.77 14.08 -5.77
N PHE A 240 -14.08 13.41 -4.65
CA PHE A 240 -15.07 13.92 -3.69
C PHE A 240 -14.75 15.36 -3.27
N THR A 241 -13.53 15.62 -2.78
CA THR A 241 -13.13 16.94 -2.28
C THR A 241 -13.11 17.99 -3.38
N CYS A 242 -12.58 17.67 -4.57
CA CYS A 242 -12.49 18.61 -5.67
C CYS A 242 -13.87 19.00 -6.20
N TYR A 243 -14.78 18.04 -6.40
CA TYR A 243 -16.15 18.36 -6.83
C TYR A 243 -16.97 19.06 -5.76
N SER A 244 -16.68 18.81 -4.47
CA SER A 244 -17.32 19.51 -3.36
C SER A 244 -16.91 20.98 -3.27
N ASN A 245 -15.65 21.30 -3.55
CA ASN A 245 -15.09 22.64 -3.33
C ASN A 245 -14.86 23.46 -4.61
N GLY A 246 -14.79 22.82 -5.77
CA GLY A 246 -14.49 23.49 -7.03
C GLY A 246 -13.01 23.78 -7.27
N TRP A 247 -12.09 22.97 -6.73
CA TRP A 247 -10.64 23.22 -6.81
C TRP A 247 -10.04 22.89 -8.18
N ILE A 248 -9.76 21.60 -8.43
CA ILE A 248 -9.18 21.13 -9.71
C ILE A 248 -10.28 20.96 -10.77
N TYR A 249 -11.46 20.57 -10.32
CA TYR A 249 -12.64 20.41 -11.16
C TYR A 249 -13.67 21.45 -10.80
N THR A 250 -14.49 21.84 -11.77
CA THR A 250 -15.66 22.68 -11.52
C THR A 250 -16.56 22.03 -10.47
N LYS A 251 -17.10 22.86 -9.57
CA LYS A 251 -17.95 22.40 -8.47
C LYS A 251 -19.15 21.64 -9.02
N ASP A 252 -19.36 20.41 -8.56
CA ASP A 252 -20.43 19.52 -9.02
C ASP A 252 -20.92 18.67 -7.85
N TYR A 253 -22.01 19.11 -7.22
CA TYR A 253 -22.56 18.42 -6.05
C TYR A 253 -23.06 17.01 -6.38
N ASN A 254 -23.49 16.73 -7.61
CA ASN A 254 -23.93 15.39 -7.99
C ASN A 254 -22.75 14.41 -8.00
N LYS A 255 -21.62 14.81 -8.61
CA LYS A 255 -20.39 14.00 -8.59
C LYS A 255 -19.80 13.88 -7.19
N ALA A 256 -19.77 14.98 -6.43
CA ALA A 256 -19.35 14.96 -5.03
C ALA A 256 -20.18 13.95 -4.23
N TYR A 257 -21.52 14.00 -4.35
CA TYR A 257 -22.41 13.08 -3.66
C TYR A 257 -22.16 11.63 -4.08
N TYR A 258 -22.01 11.36 -5.38
CA TYR A 258 -21.68 10.03 -5.90
C TYR A 258 -20.39 9.46 -5.30
N TYR A 259 -19.27 10.18 -5.38
CA TYR A 259 -18.00 9.71 -4.82
C TYR A 259 -18.04 9.63 -3.30
N GLY A 260 -18.74 10.55 -2.64
CA GLY A 260 -18.95 10.49 -1.19
C GLY A 260 -19.72 9.24 -0.76
N LYS A 261 -20.73 8.80 -1.55
CA LYS A 261 -21.45 7.56 -1.28
C LYS A 261 -20.60 6.33 -1.51
N ILE A 262 -19.75 6.32 -2.54
CA ILE A 262 -18.76 5.25 -2.74
C ILE A 262 -17.84 5.12 -1.52
N LEU A 263 -17.27 6.24 -1.04
CA LEU A 263 -16.40 6.26 0.13
C LEU A 263 -17.13 5.77 1.39
N ALA A 264 -18.37 6.19 1.60
CA ALA A 264 -19.20 5.72 2.71
C ALA A 264 -19.44 4.20 2.65
N LEU A 265 -19.76 3.67 1.46
CA LEU A 265 -19.95 2.24 1.24
C LEU A 265 -18.66 1.42 1.43
N TYR A 266 -17.49 2.04 1.24
CA TYR A 266 -16.19 1.46 1.58
C TYR A 266 -15.79 1.63 3.06
N GLY A 267 -16.68 2.16 3.90
CA GLY A 267 -16.50 2.25 5.34
C GLY A 267 -15.86 3.53 5.85
N LYS A 268 -15.65 4.55 4.99
CA LYS A 268 -15.21 5.88 5.45
C LYS A 268 -16.39 6.61 6.10
N ASP A 269 -16.17 7.25 7.25
CA ASP A 269 -17.20 8.13 7.81
C ASP A 269 -17.36 9.39 6.95
N MET A 270 -18.48 9.45 6.23
CA MET A 270 -18.86 10.58 5.39
C MET A 270 -20.11 11.28 5.94
N SER A 271 -20.58 10.88 7.13
CA SER A 271 -21.77 11.43 7.78
C SER A 271 -21.74 12.95 7.89
N PRO A 272 -20.61 13.60 8.25
CA PRO A 272 -20.54 15.06 8.35
C PRO A 272 -20.90 15.83 7.08
N PHE A 273 -20.73 15.21 5.90
CA PHE A 273 -21.00 15.83 4.59
C PHE A 273 -22.44 15.60 4.10
N PHE A 274 -23.13 14.60 4.65
CA PHE A 274 -24.51 14.28 4.29
C PHE A 274 -25.52 14.82 5.29
N GLN A 275 -25.19 14.81 6.59
CA GLN A 275 -26.12 15.20 7.65
C GLN A 275 -26.31 16.71 7.73
N ASN A 276 -27.45 17.12 8.31
CA ASN A 276 -27.78 18.52 8.58
C ASN A 276 -27.03 19.12 9.78
N THR A 277 -26.07 18.39 10.36
CA THR A 277 -25.31 18.78 11.56
C THR A 277 -24.03 19.56 11.22
N GLY A 278 -23.50 19.44 9.99
CA GLY A 278 -22.33 20.21 9.53
C GLY A 278 -22.65 21.63 9.04
N PRO A 279 -21.65 22.46 8.66
CA PRO A 279 -21.87 23.78 8.08
C PRO A 279 -22.73 23.70 6.80
N LYS A 280 -23.71 24.61 6.65
CA LYS A 280 -24.69 24.59 5.54
C LYS A 280 -24.03 24.47 4.16
N GLU A 281 -22.84 25.04 4.01
CA GLU A 281 -22.11 25.03 2.75
C GLU A 281 -21.62 23.64 2.30
N TYR A 282 -21.49 22.68 3.22
CA TYR A 282 -21.00 21.32 2.92
C TYR A 282 -22.11 20.24 2.95
N ARG A 283 -23.35 20.62 3.26
CA ARG A 283 -24.49 19.70 3.33
C ARG A 283 -24.93 19.26 1.93
N LEU A 284 -24.52 18.07 1.50
CA LEU A 284 -24.88 17.59 0.16
C LEU A 284 -26.36 17.21 0.04
N ASN A 285 -26.98 16.69 1.12
CA ASN A 285 -28.41 16.32 1.12
C ASN A 285 -29.34 17.52 0.89
N SER A 286 -28.96 18.72 1.34
CA SER A 286 -29.77 19.93 1.11
C SER A 286 -29.55 20.56 -0.26
N ARG A 287 -28.51 20.14 -0.99
CA ARG A 287 -28.13 20.70 -2.30
C ARG A 287 -28.63 19.89 -3.49
N ILE A 288 -29.13 18.68 -3.25
CA ILE A 288 -29.51 17.73 -4.30
C ILE A 288 -30.94 17.24 -4.03
N PRO A 289 -31.86 17.30 -5.00
CA PRO A 289 -33.21 16.77 -4.82
C PRO A 289 -33.22 15.27 -4.49
N VAL A 290 -34.16 14.84 -3.64
CA VAL A 290 -34.30 13.43 -3.19
C VAL A 290 -34.33 12.42 -4.35
N PRO A 291 -35.05 12.64 -5.48
CA PRO A 291 -35.01 11.71 -6.60
C PRO A 291 -33.60 11.50 -7.17
N LYS A 292 -32.82 12.59 -7.28
CA LYS A 292 -31.44 12.54 -7.79
C LYS A 292 -30.50 11.85 -6.81
N GLN A 293 -30.70 12.05 -5.51
CA GLN A 293 -29.95 11.33 -4.48
C GLN A 293 -30.13 9.81 -4.60
N ARG A 294 -31.36 9.33 -4.81
CA ARG A 294 -31.66 7.90 -4.99
C ARG A 294 -30.94 7.31 -6.21
N GLU A 295 -30.99 8.01 -7.34
CA GLU A 295 -30.25 7.62 -8.56
C GLU A 295 -28.74 7.46 -8.30
N LEU A 296 -28.14 8.44 -7.63
CA LEU A 296 -26.71 8.45 -7.33
C LEU A 296 -26.31 7.36 -6.34
N ILE A 297 -27.15 7.05 -5.35
CA ILE A 297 -26.94 5.94 -4.41
C ILE A 297 -26.92 4.61 -5.15
N ILE A 298 -27.90 4.36 -6.03
CA ILE A 298 -27.96 3.13 -6.82
C ILE A 298 -26.71 2.99 -7.70
N LYS A 299 -26.29 4.08 -8.36
CA LYS A 299 -25.03 4.09 -9.14
C LYS A 299 -23.82 3.75 -8.28
N ALA A 300 -23.71 4.33 -7.07
CA ALA A 300 -22.61 4.05 -6.16
C ALA A 300 -22.62 2.59 -5.68
N GLN A 301 -23.79 2.03 -5.37
CA GLN A 301 -23.97 0.62 -5.00
C GLN A 301 -23.52 -0.34 -6.11
N ILE A 302 -23.93 -0.07 -7.36
CA ILE A 302 -23.49 -0.84 -8.53
C ILE A 302 -21.96 -0.75 -8.69
N TYR A 303 -21.39 0.43 -8.48
CA TYR A 303 -19.95 0.63 -8.58
C TYR A 303 -19.19 -0.21 -7.53
N VAL A 304 -19.55 -0.14 -6.25
CA VAL A 304 -18.83 -0.87 -5.17
C VAL A 304 -19.02 -2.38 -5.26
N LYS A 305 -20.09 -2.86 -5.91
CA LYS A 305 -20.27 -4.29 -6.19
C LYS A 305 -19.24 -4.81 -7.21
N ASN A 306 -18.86 -3.96 -8.17
CA ASN A 306 -17.98 -4.33 -9.27
C ASN A 306 -16.51 -3.92 -9.06
N HIS A 307 -16.25 -3.04 -8.08
CA HIS A 307 -14.92 -2.52 -7.78
C HIS A 307 -14.69 -2.63 -6.28
N ARG A 308 -13.61 -3.30 -5.87
CA ARG A 308 -13.22 -3.36 -4.46
C ARG A 308 -12.46 -2.09 -4.07
N PRO A 309 -12.55 -1.62 -2.82
CA PRO A 309 -11.70 -0.52 -2.36
C PRO A 309 -10.24 -0.91 -2.53
N TYR A 310 -9.38 0.01 -2.95
CA TYR A 310 -7.96 -0.26 -3.14
C TYR A 310 -7.12 0.79 -2.42
N HIS A 311 -6.22 0.31 -1.57
CA HIS A 311 -5.16 1.07 -0.94
C HIS A 311 -3.84 0.32 -1.11
N TYR A 312 -2.87 0.91 -1.81
CA TYR A 312 -1.56 0.28 -1.94
C TYR A 312 -0.78 0.39 -0.63
N TYR A 313 -0.36 -0.76 -0.11
CA TYR A 313 0.60 -0.88 1.00
C TYR A 313 1.89 -1.52 0.49
N ASP A 314 3.01 -0.92 0.84
CA ASP A 314 4.34 -1.53 0.76
C ASP A 314 5.08 -1.31 2.08
N GLU A 315 6.32 -1.78 2.15
CA GLU A 315 7.14 -1.73 3.34
C GLU A 315 7.48 -0.29 3.76
N PHE A 316 7.32 0.66 2.84
CA PHE A 316 7.53 2.09 3.05
C PHE A 316 6.21 2.83 3.36
N SER A 317 5.09 2.11 3.45
CA SER A 317 3.79 2.68 3.75
C SER A 317 3.56 2.77 5.26
N GLN A 318 3.06 3.92 5.73
CA GLN A 318 2.58 4.05 7.11
C GLN A 318 1.19 3.42 7.26
N PRO A 319 0.99 2.45 8.15
CA PRO A 319 -0.35 1.98 8.49
C PRO A 319 -1.19 3.06 9.21
N TRP A 320 -0.55 4.09 9.79
CA TRP A 320 -1.19 5.14 10.60
C TRP A 320 -1.83 6.29 9.82
N GLY A 321 -1.47 6.46 8.54
CA GLY A 321 -1.98 7.55 7.68
C GLY A 321 -3.49 7.48 7.39
N LEU A 322 -4.19 6.49 7.96
CA LEU A 322 -5.65 6.32 7.91
C LEU A 322 -6.38 7.02 9.07
N PHE A 323 -5.65 7.54 10.07
CA PHE A 323 -6.22 8.22 11.24
C PHE A 323 -6.03 9.75 11.25
N ARG A 324 -5.47 10.32 10.17
CA ARG A 324 -5.53 11.77 9.96
C ARG A 324 -6.52 12.05 8.83
N TYR A 325 -7.62 12.71 9.22
CA TYR A 325 -8.71 13.31 8.45
C TYR A 325 -9.96 12.46 8.22
#